data_AF-A0A942J1R0-F1
#
_entry.id   AF-A0A942J1R0-F1
#
_cell.length_a   1.000
_cell.length_b   1.000
_cell.length_c   1.000
_cell.angle_alpha   90.00
_cell.angle_beta   90.00
_cell.angle_gamma   90.00
#
_symmetry.space_group_name_H-M   'P 1'
#
loop_
_entity.id
_entity.type
_entity.pdbx_description
1 polymer ?
#
loop_
_entity_poly.entity_id
_entity_poly.type
_entity_poly.pdbx_seq_one_letter_code
_entity_poly.pdbx_strand_id
1 'polypeptide(L)'
;MSALMRLAAQGMGMLRRGAQRHRLRQAAHRAQRAFVARHPLSAALLFDEHFLRRRALPVLMEPLPSRMAKAEALTMTWLAQWGLGEVAKRRFASELLLLALDFLALYEQQLHRLSDEGTAPAAVGGESFKTGGIVKKSTPKGAND
;
A
#
# COMPACT_ATOMS: atom_id res chain seq x y z
N MET A 1 23.10 -31.26 11.67
CA MET A 1 22.43 -29.96 11.41
C MET A 1 22.02 -29.35 12.75
N SER A 2 22.81 -28.39 13.23
CA SER A 2 22.90 -28.00 14.66
C SER A 2 21.71 -27.16 15.15
N ALA A 3 21.38 -27.24 16.45
CA ALA A 3 20.28 -26.50 17.08
C ALA A 3 20.35 -24.96 16.86
N LEU A 4 21.55 -24.40 16.75
CA LEU A 4 21.81 -23.01 16.37
C LEU A 4 21.26 -22.63 14.98
N MET A 5 21.31 -23.55 14.00
CA MET A 5 20.74 -23.31 12.66
C MET A 5 19.20 -23.31 12.68
N ARG A 6 18.56 -24.08 13.57
CA ARG A 6 17.10 -24.08 13.72
C ARG A 6 16.59 -22.80 14.41
N LEU A 7 17.32 -22.30 15.42
CA LEU A 7 17.02 -21.04 16.10
C LEU A 7 17.20 -19.83 15.17
N ALA A 8 18.28 -19.80 14.37
CA ALA A 8 18.49 -18.77 13.36
C ALA A 8 17.40 -18.79 12.28
N ALA A 9 16.96 -19.98 11.83
CA ALA A 9 15.86 -20.11 10.87
C ALA A 9 14.51 -19.66 11.46
N GLN A 10 14.22 -19.96 12.72
CA GLN A 10 13.02 -19.47 13.43
C GLN A 10 13.03 -17.95 13.63
N GLY A 11 14.18 -17.38 14.02
CA GLY A 11 14.36 -15.93 14.16
C GLY A 11 14.17 -15.18 12.83
N MET A 12 14.80 -15.67 11.75
CA MET A 12 14.62 -15.11 10.40
C MET A 12 13.17 -15.23 9.91
N GLY A 13 12.48 -16.33 10.22
CA GLY A 13 11.05 -16.50 9.89
C GLY A 13 10.13 -15.52 10.63
N MET A 14 10.46 -15.13 11.86
CA MET A 14 9.73 -14.08 12.60
C MET A 14 10.00 -12.68 12.04
N LEU A 15 11.26 -12.36 11.72
CA LEU A 15 11.63 -11.07 11.12
C LEU A 15 10.98 -10.87 9.74
N ARG A 16 10.92 -11.93 8.92
CA ARG A 16 10.27 -11.90 7.60
C ARG A 16 8.77 -11.67 7.70
N ARG A 17 8.10 -12.28 8.70
CA ARG A 17 6.67 -12.07 8.98
C ARG A 17 6.39 -10.66 9.50
N GLY A 18 7.27 -10.11 10.35
CA GLY A 18 7.18 -8.73 10.84
C GLY A 18 7.31 -7.69 9.70
N ALA A 19 8.33 -7.85 8.85
CA ALA A 19 8.55 -6.99 7.70
C ALA A 19 7.40 -7.08 6.67
N GLN A 20 6.89 -8.29 6.41
CA GLN A 20 5.73 -8.49 5.54
C GLN A 20 4.49 -7.78 6.10
N ARG A 21 4.19 -7.92 7.40
CA ARG A 21 3.05 -7.25 8.02
C ARG A 21 3.18 -5.73 7.99
N HIS A 22 4.39 -5.20 8.15
CA HIS A 22 4.66 -3.76 8.03
C HIS A 22 4.38 -3.26 6.61
N ARG A 23 4.86 -3.96 5.58
CA ARG A 23 4.61 -3.63 4.17
C ARG A 23 3.12 -3.64 3.82
N LEU A 24 2.39 -4.67 4.25
CA LEU A 24 0.93 -4.77 4.01
C LEU A 24 0.18 -3.60 4.66
N ARG A 25 0.57 -3.19 5.88
CA ARG A 25 0.00 -2.00 6.54
C ARG A 25 0.31 -0.71 5.78
N GLN A 26 1.54 -0.56 5.31
CA GLN A 26 1.95 0.63 4.56
C GLN A 26 1.20 0.72 3.23
N ALA A 27 1.04 -0.40 2.51
CA ALA A 27 0.23 -0.48 1.30
C ALA A 27 -1.23 -0.08 1.58
N ALA A 28 -1.84 -0.60 2.64
CA ALA A 28 -3.20 -0.25 3.04
C ALA A 28 -3.37 1.24 3.35
N HIS A 29 -2.42 1.84 4.08
CA HIS A 29 -2.47 3.28 4.38
C HIS A 29 -2.30 4.15 3.13
N ARG A 30 -1.37 3.80 2.22
CA ARG A 30 -1.19 4.51 0.95
C ARG A 30 -2.45 4.38 0.07
N ALA A 31 -3.04 3.19 0.01
CA ALA A 31 -4.28 2.93 -0.73
C ALA A 31 -5.47 3.70 -0.16
N GLN A 32 -5.61 3.79 1.16
CA GLN A 32 -6.64 4.60 1.81
C GLN A 32 -6.53 6.08 1.40
N ARG A 33 -5.33 6.66 1.42
CA ARG A 33 -5.13 8.06 1.01
C ARG A 33 -5.52 8.28 -0.46
N ALA A 34 -5.11 7.37 -1.33
CA ALA A 34 -5.48 7.43 -2.75
C ALA A 34 -7.00 7.28 -2.94
N PHE A 35 -7.64 6.39 -2.17
CA PHE A 35 -9.08 6.17 -2.20
C PHE A 35 -9.84 7.40 -1.71
N VAL A 36 -9.42 8.02 -0.61
CA VAL A 36 -10.01 9.27 -0.08
C VAL A 36 -9.93 10.40 -1.10
N ALA A 37 -8.80 10.52 -1.81
CA ALA A 37 -8.64 11.52 -2.86
C ALA A 37 -9.57 11.28 -4.06
N ARG A 38 -9.88 10.03 -4.37
CA ARG A 38 -10.75 9.65 -5.51
C ARG A 38 -12.24 9.68 -5.15
N HIS A 39 -12.60 9.28 -3.93
CA HIS A 39 -13.98 9.10 -3.47
C HIS A 39 -14.19 9.81 -2.12
N PRO A 40 -14.11 11.15 -2.05
CA PRO A 40 -14.11 11.88 -0.78
C PRO A 40 -15.40 11.66 0.04
N LEU A 41 -16.57 11.64 -0.62
CA LEU A 41 -17.86 11.43 0.05
C LEU A 41 -18.01 9.99 0.56
N SER A 42 -17.68 9.00 -0.27
CA SER A 42 -17.74 7.59 0.13
C SER A 42 -16.72 7.29 1.22
N ALA A 43 -15.53 7.88 1.15
CA ALA A 43 -14.49 7.64 2.15
C ALA A 43 -14.90 8.11 3.55
N ALA A 44 -15.60 9.25 3.66
CA ALA A 44 -16.16 9.71 4.93
C ALA A 44 -17.17 8.73 5.54
N LEU A 45 -17.87 7.96 4.71
CA LEU A 45 -18.86 6.95 5.15
C LEU A 45 -18.22 5.58 5.43
N LEU A 46 -17.12 5.26 4.75
CA LEU A 46 -16.54 3.91 4.71
C LEU A 46 -15.30 3.73 5.61
N PHE A 47 -14.63 4.81 5.97
CA PHE A 47 -13.43 4.78 6.80
C PHE A 47 -13.64 5.61 8.07
N ASP A 48 -13.86 4.93 9.20
CA ASP A 48 -13.63 5.52 10.53
C ASP A 48 -12.14 5.41 10.92
N GLU A 49 -11.71 6.13 11.98
CA GLU A 49 -10.32 6.11 12.47
C GLU A 49 -9.80 4.71 12.81
N HIS A 50 -10.68 3.74 13.09
CA HIS A 50 -10.33 2.40 13.52
C HIS A 50 -10.46 1.33 12.42
N PHE A 51 -11.17 1.62 11.33
CA PHE A 51 -11.62 0.66 10.34
C PHE A 51 -10.44 -0.03 9.67
N LEU A 52 -9.45 0.75 9.23
CA LEU A 52 -8.31 0.23 8.48
C LEU A 52 -7.56 -0.83 9.30
N ARG A 53 -7.33 -0.57 10.60
CA ARG A 53 -6.51 -1.44 11.46
C ARG A 53 -7.27 -2.65 11.98
N ARG A 54 -8.56 -2.48 12.34
CA ARG A 54 -9.33 -3.51 13.03
C ARG A 54 -10.20 -4.37 12.13
N ARG A 55 -10.60 -3.89 10.95
CA ARG A 55 -11.55 -4.60 10.07
C ARG A 55 -10.99 -4.85 8.67
N ALA A 56 -10.45 -3.83 8.01
CA ALA A 56 -9.94 -3.98 6.65
C ALA A 56 -8.64 -4.81 6.60
N LEU A 57 -7.66 -4.52 7.47
CA LEU A 57 -6.37 -5.22 7.45
C LEU A 57 -6.49 -6.74 7.62
N PRO A 58 -7.30 -7.28 8.57
CA PRO A 58 -7.55 -8.72 8.65
C PRO A 58 -8.02 -9.31 7.33
N VAL A 59 -9.05 -8.72 6.69
CA VAL A 59 -9.58 -9.18 5.40
C VAL A 59 -8.51 -9.13 4.29
N LEU A 60 -7.70 -8.08 4.26
CA LEU A 60 -6.60 -7.96 3.28
C LEU A 60 -5.50 -9.02 3.49
N MET A 61 -5.24 -9.40 4.74
CA MET A 61 -4.25 -10.39 5.13
C MET A 61 -4.75 -11.84 5.00
N GLU A 62 -6.07 -12.06 4.92
CA GLU A 62 -6.64 -13.38 4.73
C GLU A 62 -6.31 -13.96 3.34
N PRO A 63 -5.94 -15.26 3.28
CA PRO A 63 -5.69 -15.95 2.02
C PRO A 63 -7.02 -16.34 1.37
N LEU A 64 -7.78 -15.34 0.91
CA LEU A 64 -9.03 -15.56 0.18
C LEU A 64 -8.74 -16.03 -1.25
N PRO A 65 -9.61 -16.91 -1.81
CA PRO A 65 -9.35 -17.62 -3.06
C PRO A 65 -9.35 -16.73 -4.30
N SER A 66 -9.98 -15.56 -4.23
CA SER A 66 -10.07 -14.63 -5.35
C SER A 66 -10.13 -13.17 -4.89
N ARG A 67 -9.80 -12.27 -5.82
CA ARG A 67 -9.99 -10.83 -5.63
C ARG A 67 -11.46 -10.48 -5.38
N MET A 68 -12.39 -11.18 -6.04
CA MET A 68 -13.82 -10.97 -5.84
C MET A 68 -14.25 -11.34 -4.41
N ALA A 69 -13.83 -12.50 -3.91
CA ALA A 69 -14.14 -12.92 -2.54
C ALA A 69 -13.60 -11.93 -1.50
N LYS A 70 -12.42 -11.35 -1.76
CA LYS A 70 -11.85 -10.30 -0.90
C LYS A 70 -12.63 -8.98 -0.97
N ALA A 71 -13.13 -8.62 -2.14
CA ALA A 71 -13.99 -7.45 -2.32
C ALA A 71 -15.32 -7.63 -1.56
N GLU A 72 -15.96 -8.78 -1.72
CA GLU A 72 -17.20 -9.13 -1.00
C GLU A 72 -16.99 -9.10 0.51
N ALA A 73 -15.88 -9.66 1.02
CA ALA A 73 -15.56 -9.61 2.43
C ALA A 73 -15.40 -8.16 2.93
N LEU A 74 -14.72 -7.28 2.17
CA LEU A 74 -14.62 -5.86 2.50
C LEU A 74 -15.99 -5.17 2.50
N THR A 75 -16.81 -5.41 1.49
CA THR A 75 -18.18 -4.90 1.41
C THR A 75 -19.00 -5.29 2.64
N MET A 76 -18.91 -6.54 3.07
CA MET A 76 -19.59 -7.01 4.28
C MET A 76 -19.06 -6.32 5.54
N THR A 77 -17.75 -6.05 5.63
CA THR A 77 -17.20 -5.27 6.76
C THR A 77 -17.65 -3.81 6.80
N TRP A 78 -17.95 -3.21 5.65
CA TRP A 78 -18.57 -1.87 5.56
C TRP A 78 -20.03 -1.90 5.96
N LEU A 79 -20.81 -2.82 5.39
CA LEU A 79 -22.23 -2.98 5.73
C LEU A 79 -22.44 -3.27 7.23
N ALA A 80 -21.54 -4.04 7.84
CA ALA A 80 -21.58 -4.35 9.27
C ALA A 80 -21.33 -3.13 10.18
N GLN A 81 -20.82 -2.01 9.66
CA GLN A 81 -20.64 -0.77 10.46
C GLN A 81 -21.96 -0.04 10.69
N TRP A 82 -22.89 -0.14 9.75
CA TRP A 82 -24.06 0.73 9.71
C TRP A 82 -25.30 0.12 10.37
N GLY A 83 -25.21 -1.11 10.91
CA GLY A 83 -26.33 -1.75 11.61
C GLY A 83 -27.61 -1.89 10.76
N LEU A 84 -27.47 -1.95 9.43
CA LEU A 84 -28.60 -1.93 8.51
C LEU A 84 -29.42 -3.23 8.54
N GLY A 85 -30.72 -3.11 8.26
CA GLY A 85 -31.56 -4.28 7.96
C GLY A 85 -31.22 -4.92 6.60
N GLU A 86 -31.64 -6.17 6.40
CA GLU A 86 -31.29 -6.98 5.21
C GLU A 86 -31.71 -6.36 3.86
N VAL A 87 -32.81 -5.59 3.84
CA VAL A 87 -33.27 -4.90 2.62
C VAL A 87 -32.31 -3.76 2.26
N ALA A 88 -31.90 -2.96 3.24
CA ALA A 88 -30.95 -1.88 3.04
C ALA A 88 -29.56 -2.42 2.66
N LYS A 89 -29.10 -3.50 3.31
CA LYS A 89 -27.85 -4.17 2.94
C LYS A 89 -27.83 -4.56 1.46
N ARG A 90 -28.89 -5.20 0.96
CA ARG A 90 -29.00 -5.59 -0.45
C ARG A 90 -28.97 -4.40 -1.41
N ARG A 91 -29.59 -3.28 -1.03
CA ARG A 91 -29.61 -2.05 -1.84
C ARG A 91 -28.22 -1.43 -2.01
N PHE A 92 -27.41 -1.44 -0.96
CA PHE A 92 -26.08 -0.83 -0.98
C PHE A 92 -24.95 -1.79 -1.38
N ALA A 93 -25.20 -3.11 -1.35
CA ALA A 93 -24.16 -4.13 -1.57
C ALA A 93 -23.45 -3.98 -2.93
N SER A 94 -24.18 -3.73 -4.01
CA SER A 94 -23.60 -3.62 -5.35
C SER A 94 -22.68 -2.40 -5.50
N GLU A 95 -23.09 -1.24 -4.96
CA GLU A 95 -22.30 -0.02 -4.99
C GLU A 95 -21.04 -0.16 -4.13
N LEU A 96 -21.18 -0.72 -2.93
CA LEU A 96 -20.06 -1.00 -2.05
C LEU A 96 -19.10 -2.03 -2.62
N LEU A 97 -19.58 -2.99 -3.40
CA LEU A 97 -18.72 -3.96 -4.08
C LEU A 97 -17.81 -3.28 -5.10
N LEU A 98 -18.34 -2.33 -5.89
CA LEU A 98 -17.53 -1.56 -6.83
C LEU A 98 -16.46 -0.73 -6.12
N LEU A 99 -16.81 -0.09 -5.00
CA LEU A 99 -15.86 0.66 -4.17
C LEU A 99 -14.81 -0.26 -3.53
N ALA A 100 -15.18 -1.47 -3.13
CA ALA A 100 -14.25 -2.46 -2.59
C ALA A 100 -13.25 -2.93 -3.66
N LEU A 101 -13.73 -3.16 -4.88
CA LEU A 101 -12.89 -3.53 -6.01
C LEU A 101 -11.88 -2.43 -6.38
N ASP A 102 -12.29 -1.17 -6.35
CA ASP A 102 -11.40 -0.04 -6.61
C ASP A 102 -10.38 0.15 -5.49
N PHE A 103 -10.80 0.05 -4.22
CA PHE A 103 -9.88 0.06 -3.10
C PHE A 103 -8.84 -1.08 -3.17
N LEU A 104 -9.27 -2.28 -3.56
CA LEU A 104 -8.36 -3.42 -3.76
C LEU A 104 -7.36 -3.17 -4.90
N ALA A 105 -7.80 -2.58 -6.02
CA ALA A 105 -6.89 -2.21 -7.10
C ALA A 105 -5.80 -1.24 -6.62
N LEU A 106 -6.20 -0.23 -5.85
CA LEU A 106 -5.26 0.73 -5.25
C LEU A 106 -4.30 0.03 -4.29
N TYR A 107 -4.80 -0.88 -3.45
CA TYR A 107 -3.99 -1.66 -2.51
C TYR A 107 -2.95 -2.53 -3.22
N GLU A 108 -3.36 -3.30 -4.23
CA GLU A 108 -2.48 -4.14 -5.04
C GLU A 108 -1.39 -3.29 -5.72
N GLN A 109 -1.77 -2.15 -6.29
CA GLN A 109 -0.82 -1.21 -6.90
C GLN A 109 0.22 -0.69 -5.89
N GLN A 110 -0.19 -0.33 -4.67
CA GLN A 110 0.76 0.09 -3.62
C GLN A 110 1.66 -1.06 -3.15
N LEU A 111 1.13 -2.28 -3.12
CA LEU A 111 1.91 -3.46 -2.73
C LEU A 111 3.00 -3.79 -3.76
N HIS A 112 2.69 -3.68 -5.06
CA HIS A 112 3.68 -3.82 -6.13
C HIS A 112 4.77 -2.74 -6.03
N ARG A 113 4.38 -1.47 -5.88
CA ARG A 113 5.35 -0.36 -5.72
C ARG A 113 6.29 -0.57 -4.53
N LEU A 114 5.77 -0.99 -3.38
CA LEU A 114 6.59 -1.27 -2.19
C LEU A 114 7.51 -2.49 -2.37
N SER A 115 7.14 -3.42 -3.26
CA SER A 115 7.99 -4.55 -3.61
C SER A 115 9.14 -4.09 -4.51
N ASP A 116 8.86 -3.22 -5.48
CA ASP A 116 9.88 -2.62 -6.37
C ASP A 116 10.83 -1.70 -5.59
N GLU A 117 10.31 -0.87 -4.68
CA GLU A 117 11.09 -0.01 -3.76
C GLU A 117 12.03 -0.84 -2.85
N GLY A 118 11.62 -2.06 -2.47
CA GLY A 118 12.44 -2.98 -1.68
C GLY A 118 13.50 -3.75 -2.48
N THR A 119 13.48 -3.63 -3.81
CA THR A 119 14.40 -4.31 -4.75
C THR A 119 15.31 -3.31 -5.49
N ALA A 120 15.13 -2.00 -5.25
CA ALA A 120 16.07 -1.00 -5.72
C ALA A 120 17.47 -1.34 -5.16
N PRO A 121 18.50 -1.54 -6.01
CA PRO A 121 19.85 -1.72 -5.51
C PRO A 121 20.18 -0.50 -4.67
N ALA A 122 20.76 -0.73 -3.49
CA ALA A 122 21.47 0.32 -2.78
C ALA A 122 22.38 0.98 -3.82
N ALA A 123 22.05 2.22 -4.21
CA ALA A 123 23.00 3.09 -4.87
C ALA A 123 24.09 3.32 -3.81
N VAL A 124 25.05 2.41 -3.78
CA VAL A 124 26.29 2.55 -3.04
C VAL A 124 26.91 3.82 -3.58
N GLY A 125 26.92 4.85 -2.73
CA GLY A 125 27.80 5.98 -2.90
C GLY A 125 29.23 5.45 -3.02
N GLY A 126 29.77 5.55 -4.22
CA GLY A 126 31.20 5.58 -4.46
C GLY A 126 31.56 7.01 -4.80
N GLU A 127 32.01 7.76 -3.81
CA GLU A 127 32.73 9.00 -4.03
C GLU A 127 33.89 8.78 -5.00
N SER A 128 34.01 9.67 -5.99
CA SER A 128 35.33 10.06 -6.48
C SER A 128 35.32 11.54 -6.80
N PHE A 129 35.59 12.29 -5.75
CA PHE A 129 36.24 13.59 -5.82
C PHE A 129 37.62 13.38 -6.48
N LYS A 130 37.82 13.94 -7.68
CA LYS A 130 39.15 14.35 -8.14
C LYS A 130 39.04 15.65 -8.93
N THR A 131 39.27 16.70 -8.17
CA THR A 131 39.91 17.98 -8.51
C THR A 131 40.62 18.08 -9.88
N GLY A 132 40.35 19.18 -10.58
CA GLY A 132 41.39 19.97 -11.26
C GLY A 132 41.32 20.08 -12.79
N GLY A 133 41.29 21.33 -13.30
CA GLY A 133 41.65 21.67 -14.70
C GLY A 133 40.57 22.45 -15.45
N ILE A 134 40.40 23.76 -15.23
CA ILE A 134 41.02 24.87 -16.01
C ILE A 134 40.43 25.04 -17.43
N VAL A 135 39.59 26.10 -17.56
CA VAL A 135 39.53 27.13 -18.63
C VAL A 135 38.98 26.72 -20.02
N LYS A 136 37.85 27.33 -20.41
CA LYS A 136 37.82 28.50 -21.32
C LYS A 136 36.46 29.20 -21.31
N LYS A 137 36.51 30.51 -21.06
CA LYS A 137 35.44 31.48 -21.30
C LYS A 137 35.04 31.44 -22.79
N SER A 138 33.75 31.47 -23.07
CA SER A 138 33.21 32.01 -24.32
C SER A 138 31.79 32.51 -24.05
N THR A 139 31.69 33.83 -23.86
CA THR A 139 30.47 34.62 -24.01
C THR A 139 29.86 34.42 -25.40
N PRO A 140 28.55 34.68 -25.55
CA PRO A 140 28.25 35.88 -26.31
C PRO A 140 27.34 36.86 -25.56
N LYS A 141 27.83 38.10 -25.62
CA LYS A 141 27.16 39.38 -25.42
C LYS A 141 25.85 39.43 -26.23
N GLY A 142 24.81 39.98 -25.61
CA GLY A 142 23.46 40.00 -26.17
C GLY A 142 23.26 40.99 -27.31
N ALA A 143 22.03 40.98 -27.82
CA ALA A 143 21.35 42.14 -28.38
C ALA A 143 19.85 41.86 -28.27
N ASN A 144 19.16 42.67 -27.47
CA ASN A 144 17.73 42.83 -27.45
C ASN A 144 17.54 44.32 -27.72
N ASP A 145 17.14 44.66 -28.94
CA ASP A 145 16.39 45.85 -29.38
C ASP A 145 16.22 45.75 -30.91
#